data_AF-A0A4P7R3P2-F1
#
_entry.id   AF-A0A4P7R3P2-F1
#
_cell.length_a   1.000
_cell.length_b   1.000
_cell.length_c   1.000
_cell.angle_alpha   90.00
_cell.angle_beta   90.00
_cell.angle_gamma   90.00
#
_symmetry.space_group_name_H-M   'P 1'
#
loop_
_entity.id
_entity.type
_entity.pdbx_description
1 polymer ?
#
loop_
_entity_poly.entity_id
_entity_poly.type
_entity_poly.pdbx_seq_one_letter_code
_entity_poly.pdbx_strand_id
1 'polypeptide(L)'
;MPEAGKDKREKTQLKKAVRSVVLTQGNEFIKELLRKHKVQIGTNKADFSKNLLAAIDAGTLTRPMIEEWLSEVEGWGNQHIYLFEPPKIPVGEIGGKLAGSDYAELVGTAISYAFPAELELSGVLLAADHLSLAWHKGTDGWERAPSKDFQQVDDDGELYKYNAYRQRFDRAVVRFAWRFADPYCSVMIQLPIEGETHGEVHTLVRNDLKHIGIYENDPVRIPLSEAFKAMTLKQDTVVQSTRMMTDGGHVDVVATLSEGGIADVQALREARRGVDDKSFAGTDGMFNFMPDQHPGLSRNVKVQGYGLESRVRIWVQCKREDVYQVLGVIWSNA
;
A
#
# COMPACT_ATOMS: atom_id res chain seq x y z
N MET A 1 -0.11 15.02 40.82
CA MET A 1 -0.40 16.10 39.85
C MET A 1 0.35 16.05 38.49
N PRO A 2 1.39 15.21 38.23
CA PRO A 2 2.02 15.16 36.89
C PRO A 2 1.26 14.33 35.84
N GLU A 3 0.38 13.40 36.24
CA GLU A 3 -0.34 12.50 35.30
C GLU A 3 -1.44 13.19 34.49
N ALA A 4 -2.18 14.13 35.08
CA ALA A 4 -3.28 14.83 34.39
C ALA A 4 -2.80 15.71 33.23
N GLY A 5 -1.58 16.26 33.32
CA GLY A 5 -0.97 17.04 32.24
C GLY A 5 -0.46 16.17 31.08
N LYS A 6 -0.01 14.95 31.39
CA LYS A 6 0.47 13.97 30.40
C LYS A 6 -0.68 13.41 29.56
N ASP A 7 -1.78 13.01 30.20
CA ASP A 7 -2.99 12.50 29.53
C ASP A 7 -3.61 13.54 28.57
N LYS A 8 -3.68 14.81 29.00
CA LYS A 8 -4.20 15.89 28.16
C LYS A 8 -3.34 16.15 26.91
N ARG A 9 -2.01 16.11 27.06
CA ARG A 9 -1.07 16.28 25.94
C ARG A 9 -1.18 15.10 24.96
N GLU A 10 -1.29 13.89 25.48
CA GLU A 10 -1.44 12.67 24.68
C GLU A 10 -2.73 12.67 23.86
N LYS A 11 -3.88 12.95 24.50
CA LYS A 11 -5.18 13.11 23.81
C LYS A 11 -5.12 14.18 22.74
N THR A 12 -4.44 15.30 23.00
CA THR A 12 -4.29 16.39 22.01
C THR A 12 -3.50 15.92 20.78
N GLN A 13 -2.40 15.19 20.98
CA GLN A 13 -1.62 14.61 19.89
C GLN A 13 -2.43 13.58 19.10
N LEU A 14 -3.17 12.70 19.79
CA LEU A 14 -3.99 11.68 19.15
C LEU A 14 -5.13 12.28 18.32
N LYS A 15 -5.77 13.34 18.82
CA LYS A 15 -6.78 14.10 18.05
C LYS A 15 -6.20 14.76 16.82
N LYS A 16 -4.95 15.25 16.88
CA LYS A 16 -4.24 15.79 15.71
C LYS A 16 -3.99 14.68 14.69
N ALA A 17 -3.49 13.52 15.13
CA ALA A 17 -3.27 12.35 14.28
C ALA A 17 -4.56 11.86 13.59
N VAL A 18 -5.68 11.82 14.31
CA VAL A 18 -6.98 11.47 13.72
C VAL A 18 -7.35 12.43 12.59
N ARG A 19 -7.18 13.73 12.81
CA ARG A 19 -7.52 14.75 11.82
C ARG A 19 -6.64 14.71 10.58
N SER A 20 -5.36 14.36 10.74
CA SER A 20 -4.38 14.38 9.65
C SER A 20 -4.23 13.04 8.92
N VAL A 21 -4.30 11.90 9.60
CA VAL A 21 -4.01 10.58 9.01
C VAL A 21 -5.25 9.68 8.95
N VAL A 22 -6.05 9.59 10.02
CA VAL A 22 -7.19 8.66 10.06
C VAL A 22 -8.28 9.12 9.09
N LEU A 23 -8.60 10.41 9.09
CA LEU A 23 -9.64 10.95 8.21
C LEU A 23 -9.23 10.97 6.74
N THR A 24 -7.96 10.80 6.37
CA THR A 24 -7.58 10.71 4.95
C THR A 24 -7.82 9.30 4.38
N GLN A 25 -7.97 8.30 5.24
CA GLN A 25 -8.29 6.92 4.84
C GLN A 25 -9.70 6.79 4.25
N GLY A 26 -9.94 5.68 3.55
CA GLY A 26 -11.22 5.39 2.92
C GLY A 26 -12.35 5.29 3.96
N ASN A 27 -13.52 5.85 3.62
CA ASN A 27 -14.68 5.90 4.51
C ASN A 27 -15.07 4.51 5.04
N GLU A 28 -14.91 3.47 4.23
CA GLU A 28 -15.18 2.10 4.63
C GLU A 28 -14.29 1.65 5.80
N PHE A 29 -12.98 1.88 5.72
CA PHE A 29 -12.03 1.54 6.79
C PHE A 29 -12.30 2.34 8.08
N ILE A 30 -12.68 3.62 7.95
CA ILE A 30 -13.07 4.44 9.11
C ILE A 30 -14.33 3.86 9.78
N LYS A 31 -15.33 3.44 8.98
CA LYS A 31 -16.54 2.78 9.50
C LYS A 31 -16.20 1.47 10.20
N GLU A 32 -15.25 0.70 9.68
CA GLU A 32 -14.77 -0.53 10.32
C GLU A 32 -14.10 -0.26 11.67
N LEU A 33 -13.22 0.75 11.76
CA LEU A 33 -12.61 1.18 13.03
C LEU A 33 -13.69 1.54 14.07
N LEU A 34 -14.64 2.40 13.67
CA LEU A 34 -15.75 2.80 14.53
C LEU A 34 -16.56 1.58 15.00
N ARG A 35 -16.86 0.64 14.09
CA ARG A 35 -17.59 -0.59 14.42
C ARG A 35 -16.81 -1.50 15.38
N LYS A 36 -15.52 -1.74 15.12
CA LYS A 36 -14.63 -2.59 15.94
C LYS A 36 -14.61 -2.12 17.40
N HIS A 37 -14.60 -0.80 17.62
CA HIS A 37 -14.56 -0.20 18.96
C HIS A 37 -15.91 0.29 19.48
N LYS A 38 -17.03 -0.13 18.86
CA LYS A 38 -18.41 0.21 19.27
C LYS A 38 -18.67 1.73 19.38
N VAL A 39 -18.00 2.52 18.53
CA VAL A 39 -18.22 3.96 18.41
C VAL A 39 -19.33 4.21 17.38
N GLN A 40 -20.18 5.20 17.63
CA GLN A 40 -21.28 5.56 16.74
C GLN A 40 -20.77 5.88 15.31
N ILE A 41 -21.40 5.27 14.31
CA ILE A 41 -21.07 5.50 12.90
C ILE A 41 -21.92 6.67 12.38
N GLY A 42 -21.24 7.69 11.87
CA GLY A 42 -21.86 8.86 11.25
C GLY A 42 -22.36 8.61 9.83
N THR A 43 -23.06 9.59 9.26
CA THR A 43 -23.50 9.55 7.85
C THR A 43 -22.49 10.18 6.91
N ASN A 44 -21.76 11.18 7.40
CA ASN A 44 -20.79 11.95 6.64
C ASN A 44 -19.43 12.03 7.37
N LYS A 45 -18.43 12.64 6.72
CA LYS A 45 -17.06 12.72 7.23
C LYS A 45 -16.92 13.65 8.44
N ALA A 46 -17.77 14.67 8.56
CA ALA A 46 -17.80 15.54 9.74
C ALA A 46 -18.32 14.76 10.96
N ASP A 47 -19.34 13.92 10.77
CA ASP A 47 -19.84 13.02 11.82
C ASP A 47 -18.75 12.03 12.27
N PHE A 48 -18.00 11.44 11.33
CA PHE A 48 -16.87 10.56 11.67
C PHE A 48 -15.83 11.29 12.52
N SER A 49 -15.45 12.50 12.12
CA SER A 49 -14.50 13.32 12.89
C SER A 49 -15.02 13.58 14.30
N LYS A 50 -16.28 14.01 14.44
CA LYS A 50 -16.90 14.28 15.74
C LYS A 50 -16.89 13.04 16.63
N ASN A 51 -17.28 11.88 16.11
CA ASN A 51 -17.42 10.65 16.87
C ASN A 51 -16.05 10.07 17.28
N LEU A 52 -15.04 10.15 16.40
CA LEU A 52 -13.66 9.75 16.75
C LEU A 52 -13.08 10.62 17.86
N LEU A 53 -13.27 11.94 17.79
CA LEU A 53 -12.77 12.87 18.81
C LEU A 53 -13.46 12.63 20.16
N ALA A 54 -14.77 12.39 20.16
CA ALA A 54 -15.53 12.06 21.36
C ALA A 54 -15.10 10.71 21.97
N ALA A 55 -14.81 9.70 21.14
CA ALA A 55 -14.32 8.41 21.61
C ALA A 55 -12.92 8.50 22.25
N ILE A 56 -12.05 9.39 21.74
CA ILE A 56 -10.76 9.69 22.36
C ILE A 56 -10.94 10.38 23.71
N ASP A 57 -11.85 11.35 23.80
CA ASP A 57 -12.14 12.05 25.05
C ASP A 57 -12.69 11.12 26.12
N ALA A 58 -13.56 10.19 25.72
CA ALA A 58 -14.13 9.16 26.59
C ALA A 58 -13.15 8.01 26.90
N GLY A 59 -11.97 7.95 26.26
CA GLY A 59 -11.00 6.87 26.41
C GLY A 59 -11.40 5.54 25.76
N THR A 60 -12.51 5.51 25.02
CA THR A 60 -12.97 4.33 24.27
C THR A 60 -12.08 4.04 23.07
N LEU A 61 -11.45 5.07 22.51
CA LEU A 61 -10.46 4.93 21.45
C LEU A 61 -9.10 5.43 21.95
N THR A 62 -8.14 4.52 22.08
CA THR A 62 -6.80 4.80 22.60
C THR A 62 -5.77 4.89 21.48
N ARG A 63 -4.59 5.40 21.81
CA ARG A 63 -3.45 5.47 20.87
C ARG A 63 -3.06 4.09 20.31
N PRO A 64 -2.84 3.04 21.13
CA PRO A 64 -2.49 1.72 20.61
C PRO A 64 -3.52 1.16 19.62
N MET A 65 -4.83 1.39 19.86
CA MET A 65 -5.89 0.94 18.95
C MET A 65 -5.83 1.62 17.58
N ILE A 66 -5.53 2.93 17.56
CA ILE A 66 -5.37 3.68 16.30
C ILE A 66 -4.10 3.23 15.57
N GLU A 67 -3.00 3.01 16.30
CA GLU A 67 -1.72 2.59 15.72
C GLU A 67 -1.80 1.17 15.13
N GLU A 68 -2.45 0.24 15.85
CA GLU A 68 -2.78 -1.10 15.34
C GLU A 68 -3.59 -1.01 14.05
N TRP A 69 -4.67 -0.22 14.04
CA TRP A 69 -5.50 -0.05 12.85
C TRP A 69 -4.75 0.61 11.69
N LEU A 70 -3.93 1.64 11.93
CA LEU A 70 -3.12 2.27 10.90
C LEU A 70 -2.12 1.28 10.29
N SER A 71 -1.53 0.39 11.10
CA SER A 71 -0.65 -0.66 10.60
C SER A 71 -1.36 -1.64 9.64
N GLU A 72 -2.68 -1.76 9.72
CA GLU A 72 -3.50 -2.60 8.85
C GLU A 72 -3.94 -1.89 7.55
N VAL A 73 -4.08 -0.56 7.54
CA VAL A 73 -4.73 0.16 6.43
C VAL A 73 -3.84 1.19 5.72
N GLU A 74 -2.91 1.83 6.43
CA GLU A 74 -2.09 2.92 5.88
C GLU A 74 -0.98 2.35 4.99
N GLY A 75 -0.91 2.81 3.74
CA GLY A 75 0.14 2.36 2.83
C GLY A 75 -0.17 1.11 2.03
N TRP A 76 -1.24 0.35 2.34
CA TRP A 76 -1.44 -0.99 1.78
C TRP A 76 -2.22 -1.01 0.46
N GLY A 77 -2.89 0.09 0.12
CA GLY A 77 -3.70 0.22 -1.07
C GLY A 77 -3.09 1.12 -2.13
N ASN A 78 -3.48 0.92 -3.40
CA ASN A 78 -3.07 1.75 -4.53
C ASN A 78 -1.53 1.92 -4.64
N GLN A 79 -0.82 0.79 -4.70
CA GLN A 79 0.64 0.73 -4.54
C GLN A 79 1.33 -0.19 -5.55
N HIS A 80 2.63 0.03 -5.76
CA HIS A 80 3.52 -0.90 -6.45
C HIS A 80 4.29 -1.75 -5.45
N ILE A 81 4.46 -3.02 -5.73
CA ILE A 81 5.18 -3.98 -4.88
C ILE A 81 6.24 -4.64 -5.76
N TYR A 82 7.46 -4.67 -5.26
CA TYR A 82 8.60 -5.32 -5.88
C TYR A 82 9.11 -6.43 -4.97
N LEU A 83 9.31 -7.63 -5.52
CA LEU A 83 9.80 -8.78 -4.77
C LEU A 83 11.30 -8.98 -4.97
N PHE A 84 11.99 -9.27 -3.87
CA PHE A 84 13.43 -9.49 -3.84
C PHE A 84 13.78 -10.73 -3.04
N GLU A 85 14.95 -11.31 -3.34
CA GLU A 85 15.53 -12.38 -2.54
C GLU A 85 15.74 -11.90 -1.09
N PRO A 86 15.41 -12.73 -0.08
CA PRO A 86 15.63 -12.36 1.32
C PRO A 86 17.09 -12.01 1.62
N PRO A 87 17.33 -11.13 2.61
CA PRO A 87 18.66 -10.94 3.16
C PRO A 87 19.30 -12.26 3.62
N LYS A 88 20.62 -12.40 3.46
CA LYS A 88 21.38 -13.57 3.93
C LYS A 88 21.80 -13.47 5.40
N ILE A 89 21.51 -12.36 6.07
CA ILE A 89 21.83 -12.15 7.48
C ILE A 89 20.97 -13.07 8.37
N PRO A 90 21.55 -13.71 9.40
CA PRO A 90 20.77 -14.45 10.38
C PRO A 90 19.78 -13.55 11.12
N VAL A 91 18.52 -14.00 11.27
CA VAL A 91 17.45 -13.22 11.93
C VAL A 91 17.85 -12.72 13.33
N GLY A 92 18.60 -13.54 14.09
CA GLY A 92 19.08 -13.18 15.43
C GLY A 92 20.08 -12.00 15.46
N GLU A 93 20.72 -11.67 14.34
CA GLU A 93 21.69 -10.58 14.26
C GLU A 93 21.04 -9.23 13.91
N ILE A 94 19.82 -9.24 13.35
CA ILE A 94 19.12 -8.04 12.87
C ILE A 94 18.96 -7.00 13.99
N GLY A 95 18.59 -7.44 15.20
CA GLY A 95 18.43 -6.55 16.35
C GLY A 95 19.72 -5.81 16.71
N GLY A 96 20.87 -6.50 16.66
CA GLY A 96 22.17 -5.89 16.89
C GLY A 96 22.58 -4.90 15.80
N LYS A 97 22.28 -5.21 14.53
CA LYS A 97 22.50 -4.31 13.40
C LYS A 97 21.69 -3.02 13.52
N LEU A 98 20.40 -3.14 13.84
CA LEU A 98 19.52 -1.99 14.04
C LEU A 98 19.97 -1.13 15.23
N ALA A 99 20.32 -1.74 16.35
CA ALA A 99 20.79 -1.04 17.55
C ALA A 99 22.14 -0.32 17.32
N GLY A 100 22.98 -0.81 16.42
CA GLY A 100 24.24 -0.18 16.03
C GLY A 100 24.12 0.86 14.92
N SER A 101 22.93 1.08 14.37
CA SER A 101 22.69 2.03 13.28
C SER A 101 22.22 3.39 13.78
N ASP A 102 22.26 4.41 12.92
CA ASP A 102 21.70 5.75 13.19
C ASP A 102 20.17 5.72 13.41
N TYR A 103 19.52 4.60 13.08
CA TYR A 103 18.09 4.38 13.21
C TYR A 103 17.69 3.61 14.47
N ALA A 104 18.62 3.38 15.41
CA ALA A 104 18.36 2.63 16.64
C ALA A 104 17.17 3.20 17.43
N GLU A 105 17.02 4.53 17.46
CA GLU A 105 15.91 5.20 18.15
C GLU A 105 14.56 4.99 17.47
N LEU A 106 14.51 4.54 16.21
CA LEU A 106 13.26 4.26 15.49
C LEU A 106 12.70 2.86 15.80
N VAL A 107 13.51 1.96 16.35
CA VAL A 107 13.12 0.57 16.59
C VAL A 107 12.03 0.48 17.66
N GLY A 108 10.88 -0.08 17.28
CA GLY A 108 9.74 -0.27 18.18
C GLY A 108 9.06 1.04 18.59
N THR A 109 9.39 2.15 17.93
CA THR A 109 8.68 3.41 18.15
C THR A 109 7.32 3.40 17.48
N ALA A 110 6.38 4.12 18.10
CA ALA A 110 5.06 4.34 17.52
C ALA A 110 5.19 4.99 16.13
N ILE A 111 4.29 4.64 15.21
CA ILE A 111 4.23 5.21 13.87
C ILE A 111 4.21 6.74 14.00
N SER A 112 5.21 7.40 13.38
CA SER A 112 5.23 8.85 13.31
C SER A 112 3.97 9.35 12.62
N TYR A 113 3.38 10.46 13.10
CA TYR A 113 2.30 11.17 12.40
C TYR A 113 2.82 12.41 11.65
N ALA A 114 4.13 12.51 11.47
CA ALA A 114 4.76 13.59 10.72
C ALA A 114 4.53 13.43 9.21
N PHE A 115 4.57 14.57 8.53
CA PHE A 115 4.49 14.69 7.08
C PHE A 115 5.81 15.32 6.61
N PRO A 116 6.90 14.55 6.57
CA PRO A 116 8.20 15.06 6.15
C PRO A 116 8.15 15.53 4.70
N ALA A 117 8.89 16.58 4.34
CA ALA A 117 8.91 17.09 2.97
C ALA A 117 9.56 16.10 2.00
N GLU A 118 10.57 15.37 2.50
CA GLU A 118 11.24 14.30 1.77
C GLU A 118 10.87 12.91 2.29
N LEU A 119 11.26 11.89 1.53
CA LEU A 119 11.03 10.51 1.91
C LEU A 119 12.02 10.12 3.02
N GLU A 120 11.52 10.02 4.25
CA GLU A 120 12.35 9.80 5.45
C GLU A 120 11.95 8.51 6.18
N LEU A 121 12.96 7.71 6.55
CA LEU A 121 12.76 6.53 7.40
C LEU A 121 12.26 7.02 8.76
N SER A 122 11.09 6.53 9.16
CA SER A 122 10.37 7.07 10.33
C SER A 122 9.69 6.00 11.17
N GLY A 123 9.89 4.72 10.85
CA GLY A 123 9.47 3.62 11.69
C GLY A 123 10.22 2.33 11.34
N VAL A 124 10.64 1.60 12.37
CA VAL A 124 11.22 0.27 12.27
C VAL A 124 10.50 -0.67 13.24
N LEU A 125 9.91 -1.73 12.70
CA LEU A 125 9.28 -2.80 13.47
C LEU A 125 10.09 -4.09 13.27
N LEU A 126 10.73 -4.54 14.33
CA LEU A 126 11.32 -5.88 14.41
C LEU A 126 10.47 -6.71 15.37
N ALA A 127 9.79 -7.73 14.83
CA ALA A 127 9.04 -8.72 15.59
C ALA A 127 9.71 -10.10 15.46
N ALA A 128 9.16 -11.11 16.15
CA ALA A 128 9.71 -12.46 16.12
C ALA A 128 9.63 -13.14 14.74
N ASP A 129 8.65 -12.74 13.93
CA ASP A 129 8.30 -13.37 12.65
C ASP A 129 8.49 -12.45 11.43
N HIS A 130 8.81 -11.18 11.64
CA HIS A 130 9.03 -10.23 10.55
C HIS A 130 9.88 -9.00 10.92
N LEU A 131 10.42 -8.38 9.88
CA LEU A 131 11.02 -7.05 9.88
C LEU A 131 10.23 -6.14 8.94
N SER A 132 9.89 -4.94 9.38
CA SER A 132 9.34 -3.89 8.53
C SER A 132 9.98 -2.53 8.79
N LEU A 133 10.39 -1.85 7.71
CA LEU A 133 10.88 -0.48 7.74
C LEU A 133 9.92 0.38 6.91
N ALA A 134 9.53 1.54 7.44
CA ALA A 134 8.58 2.44 6.79
C ALA A 134 9.17 3.84 6.63
N TRP A 135 9.22 4.28 5.38
CA TRP A 135 9.52 5.65 5.01
C TRP A 135 8.24 6.39 4.70
N HIS A 136 8.16 7.63 5.16
CA HIS A 136 7.01 8.48 4.92
C HIS A 136 7.44 9.72 4.15
N LYS A 137 6.58 10.19 3.25
CA LYS A 137 6.70 11.50 2.60
C LYS A 137 5.34 12.20 2.65
N GLY A 138 5.30 13.40 3.19
CA GLY A 138 4.15 14.28 3.08
C GLY A 138 3.92 14.64 1.63
N THR A 139 2.68 14.54 1.18
CA THR A 139 2.28 14.98 -0.16
C THR A 139 1.39 16.20 0.00
N ASP A 140 1.85 17.34 -0.49
CA ASP A 140 1.16 18.62 -0.48
C ASP A 140 0.49 18.87 -1.83
N GLY A 141 -0.64 18.18 -2.05
CA GLY A 141 -1.46 18.37 -3.24
C GLY A 141 -2.57 19.40 -3.01
N TRP A 142 -2.64 20.42 -3.88
CA TRP A 142 -3.85 21.23 -4.04
C TRP A 142 -4.78 20.55 -5.05
N GLU A 143 -5.87 19.96 -4.56
CA GLU A 143 -6.93 19.40 -5.40
C GLU A 143 -8.00 20.45 -5.68
N ARG A 144 -8.45 20.60 -6.94
CA ARG A 144 -9.57 21.51 -7.25
C ARG A 144 -10.85 21.02 -6.56
N ALA A 145 -11.52 21.88 -5.80
CA ALA A 145 -12.80 21.63 -5.15
C ALA A 145 -13.96 22.44 -5.79
N PRO A 146 -14.53 21.99 -6.94
CA PRO A 146 -15.50 22.77 -7.72
C PRO A 146 -16.73 23.19 -6.93
N SER A 147 -17.16 22.34 -6.00
CA SER A 147 -18.34 22.58 -5.19
C SER A 147 -18.19 23.78 -4.24
N LYS A 148 -17.00 24.38 -4.16
CA LYS A 148 -16.70 25.59 -3.39
C LYS A 148 -16.31 26.78 -4.27
N ASP A 149 -16.35 26.64 -5.59
CA ASP A 149 -16.12 27.76 -6.52
C ASP A 149 -17.25 28.78 -6.35
N PHE A 150 -16.93 30.07 -6.44
CA PHE A 150 -17.93 31.14 -6.41
C PHE A 150 -17.53 32.31 -7.30
N GLN A 151 -18.49 33.17 -7.59
CA GLN A 151 -18.30 34.41 -8.33
C GLN A 151 -18.74 35.58 -7.46
N GLN A 152 -18.06 36.71 -7.59
CA GLN A 152 -18.38 37.93 -6.87
C GLN A 152 -18.23 39.12 -7.81
N VAL A 153 -19.18 40.05 -7.74
CA VAL A 153 -19.05 41.36 -8.39
C VAL A 153 -18.44 42.30 -7.35
N ASP A 154 -17.40 43.03 -7.73
CA ASP A 154 -16.80 44.05 -6.85
C ASP A 154 -17.62 45.35 -6.85
N ASP A 155 -17.13 46.34 -6.09
CA ASP A 155 -17.81 47.63 -5.95
C ASP A 155 -17.79 48.47 -7.25
N ASP A 156 -16.89 48.15 -8.19
CA ASP A 156 -16.75 48.80 -9.50
C ASP A 156 -17.56 48.09 -10.61
N GLY A 157 -18.25 46.99 -10.28
CA GLY A 157 -19.11 46.24 -11.21
C GLY A 157 -18.38 45.15 -12.02
N GLU A 158 -17.12 44.84 -11.70
CA GLU A 158 -16.34 43.80 -12.35
C GLU A 158 -16.67 42.40 -11.76
N LEU A 159 -16.86 41.41 -12.63
CA LEU A 159 -17.16 40.03 -12.22
C LEU A 159 -15.89 39.20 -12.04
N TYR A 160 -15.61 38.79 -10.81
CA TYR A 160 -14.51 37.90 -10.44
C TYR A 160 -14.99 36.46 -10.28
N LYS A 161 -14.15 35.50 -10.74
CA LYS A 161 -14.35 34.06 -10.53
C LYS A 161 -13.26 33.51 -9.61
N TYR A 162 -13.68 32.94 -8.49
CA TYR A 162 -12.81 32.30 -7.50
C TYR A 162 -12.92 30.78 -7.63
N ASN A 163 -11.81 30.15 -8.02
CA ASN A 163 -11.70 28.69 -8.04
C ASN A 163 -11.16 28.21 -6.69
N ALA A 164 -11.88 27.32 -6.03
CA ALA A 164 -11.48 26.75 -4.76
C ALA A 164 -10.54 25.56 -4.98
N TYR A 165 -9.43 25.57 -4.25
CA TYR A 165 -8.54 24.42 -4.14
C TYR A 165 -8.51 23.96 -2.68
N ARG A 166 -8.51 22.65 -2.48
CA ARG A 166 -8.34 22.02 -1.18
C ARG A 166 -6.92 21.47 -1.09
N GLN A 167 -6.16 21.97 -0.12
CA GLN A 167 -4.93 21.31 0.28
C GLN A 167 -5.29 20.04 1.06
N ARG A 168 -4.92 18.88 0.53
CA ARG A 168 -4.95 17.63 1.29
C ARG A 168 -3.55 17.39 1.84
N PHE A 169 -3.46 17.21 3.15
CA PHE A 169 -2.28 16.63 3.77
C PHE A 169 -2.42 15.13 3.68
N ASP A 170 -2.01 14.58 2.54
CA ASP A 170 -1.85 13.15 2.40
C ASP A 170 -0.40 12.78 2.70
N ARG A 171 -0.15 11.51 2.95
CA ARG A 171 1.18 10.98 3.20
C ARG A 171 1.32 9.69 2.43
N ALA A 172 2.38 9.63 1.65
CA ALA A 172 2.76 8.40 0.98
C ALA A 172 3.64 7.57 1.90
N VAL A 173 3.52 6.25 1.76
CA VAL A 173 4.32 5.29 2.50
C VAL A 173 5.13 4.45 1.52
N VAL A 174 6.43 4.33 1.79
CA VAL A 174 7.28 3.30 1.20
C VAL A 174 7.63 2.32 2.31
N ARG A 175 7.55 1.02 2.04
CA ARG A 175 7.77 -0.01 3.04
C ARG A 175 8.69 -1.10 2.52
N PHE A 176 9.71 -1.42 3.29
CA PHE A 176 10.38 -2.71 3.20
C PHE A 176 9.68 -3.65 4.18
N ALA A 177 9.33 -4.84 3.71
CA ALA A 177 8.71 -5.87 4.55
C ALA A 177 9.34 -7.23 4.24
N TRP A 178 9.80 -7.90 5.28
CA TRP A 178 10.32 -9.25 5.23
C TRP A 178 9.68 -10.07 6.34
N ARG A 179 8.76 -10.96 5.97
CA ARG A 179 8.27 -12.01 6.86
C ARG A 179 9.28 -13.15 6.80
N PHE A 180 9.82 -13.56 7.94
CA PHE A 180 10.92 -14.52 7.97
C PHE A 180 10.55 -15.92 7.46
N ALA A 181 9.25 -16.23 7.45
CA ALA A 181 8.71 -17.46 6.86
C ALA A 181 8.56 -17.38 5.33
N ASP A 182 8.52 -16.18 4.76
CA ASP A 182 8.34 -16.00 3.33
C ASP A 182 9.70 -16.12 2.63
N PRO A 183 9.78 -16.79 1.47
CA PRO A 183 11.01 -16.95 0.69
C PRO A 183 11.37 -15.70 -0.13
N TYR A 184 10.73 -14.57 0.17
CA TYR A 184 10.97 -13.28 -0.46
C TYR A 184 10.85 -12.16 0.58
N CYS A 185 11.41 -11.01 0.26
CA CYS A 185 11.05 -9.75 0.88
C CYS A 185 10.43 -8.82 -0.16
N SER A 186 9.83 -7.73 0.29
CA SER A 186 9.10 -6.82 -0.58
C SER A 186 9.45 -5.36 -0.30
N VAL A 187 9.56 -4.58 -1.37
CA VAL A 187 9.52 -3.11 -1.30
C VAL A 187 8.20 -2.65 -1.89
N MET A 188 7.39 -2.00 -1.07
CA MET A 188 6.06 -1.53 -1.38
C MET A 188 6.07 0.00 -1.45
N ILE A 189 5.57 0.56 -2.54
CA ILE A 189 5.66 1.97 -2.88
C ILE A 189 4.24 2.50 -3.11
N GLN A 190 3.73 3.26 -2.14
CA GLN A 190 2.45 3.96 -2.21
C GLN A 190 2.65 5.43 -2.60
N LEU A 191 3.52 5.70 -3.58
CA LEU A 191 3.70 7.04 -4.16
C LEU A 191 2.86 7.17 -5.44
N PRO A 192 2.27 8.35 -5.72
CA PRO A 192 1.55 8.62 -6.96
C PRO A 192 2.53 8.89 -8.12
N ILE A 193 3.59 8.09 -8.21
CA ILE A 193 4.62 8.17 -9.24
C ILE A 193 4.62 6.83 -9.99
N GLU A 194 4.85 6.86 -11.30
CA GLU A 194 4.82 5.67 -12.14
C GLU A 194 6.22 5.32 -12.67
N GLY A 195 6.50 4.02 -12.79
CA GLY A 195 7.61 3.53 -13.61
C GLY A 195 9.00 3.99 -13.13
N GLU A 196 9.73 4.67 -14.02
CA GLU A 196 11.17 5.00 -13.90
C GLU A 196 11.52 5.79 -12.63
N THR A 197 10.60 6.60 -12.11
CA THR A 197 10.80 7.38 -10.87
C THR A 197 10.90 6.50 -9.62
N HIS A 198 10.52 5.22 -9.68
CA HIS A 198 10.80 4.29 -8.58
C HIS A 198 12.30 3.99 -8.41
N GLY A 199 13.14 4.28 -9.42
CA GLY A 199 14.59 4.07 -9.34
C GLY A 199 15.23 4.82 -8.17
N GLU A 200 14.81 6.06 -7.93
CA GLU A 200 15.28 6.89 -6.80
C GLU A 200 14.84 6.29 -5.47
N VAL A 201 13.56 5.91 -5.35
CA VAL A 201 13.00 5.26 -4.15
C VAL A 201 13.73 3.96 -3.83
N HIS A 202 13.97 3.11 -4.84
CA HIS A 202 14.73 1.87 -4.66
C HIS A 202 16.17 2.14 -4.23
N THR A 203 16.81 3.18 -4.77
CA THR A 203 18.18 3.55 -4.41
C THR A 203 18.26 4.01 -2.96
N LEU A 204 17.31 4.86 -2.53
CA LEU A 204 17.20 5.28 -1.14
C LEU A 204 17.01 4.09 -0.20
N VAL A 205 16.01 3.24 -0.46
CA VAL A 205 15.72 2.05 0.37
C VAL A 205 16.92 1.11 0.41
N ARG A 206 17.60 0.84 -0.72
CA ARG A 206 18.81 0.01 -0.74
C ARG A 206 19.94 0.59 0.11
N ASN A 207 20.18 1.89 -0.02
CA ASN A 207 21.26 2.55 0.72
C ASN A 207 21.01 2.47 2.23
N ASP A 208 19.78 2.71 2.67
CA ASP A 208 19.41 2.58 4.08
C ASP A 208 19.55 1.13 4.58
N LEU A 209 19.09 0.14 3.81
CA LEU A 209 19.22 -1.27 4.17
C LEU A 209 20.69 -1.72 4.26
N LYS A 210 21.56 -1.20 3.38
CA LYS A 210 23.01 -1.45 3.44
C LYS A 210 23.67 -0.73 4.62
N HIS A 211 23.28 0.50 4.88
CA HIS A 211 23.79 1.31 5.99
C HIS A 211 23.49 0.66 7.35
N ILE A 212 22.28 0.10 7.50
CA ILE A 212 21.90 -0.69 8.68
C ILE A 212 22.69 -2.01 8.74
N GLY A 213 23.14 -2.54 7.61
CA GLY A 213 23.78 -3.84 7.50
C GLY A 213 22.78 -5.00 7.36
N ILE A 214 21.57 -4.74 6.86
CA ILE A 214 20.60 -5.79 6.48
C ILE A 214 21.04 -6.49 5.20
N TYR A 215 21.55 -5.72 4.23
CA TYR A 215 22.11 -6.24 2.98
C TYR A 215 23.58 -5.85 2.84
N GLU A 216 24.42 -6.78 2.39
CA GLU A 216 25.81 -6.47 1.99
C GLU A 216 25.87 -5.97 0.54
N ASN A 217 25.11 -6.59 -0.35
CA ASN A 217 25.05 -6.29 -1.78
C ASN A 217 23.66 -5.75 -2.16
N ASP A 218 23.49 -5.29 -3.40
CA ASP A 218 22.17 -4.89 -3.87
C ASP A 218 21.18 -6.08 -3.82
N PRO A 219 19.96 -5.90 -3.28
CA PRO A 219 18.91 -6.92 -3.32
C PRO A 219 18.63 -7.35 -4.75
N VAL A 220 18.58 -8.66 -4.96
CA VAL A 220 18.29 -9.28 -6.26
C VAL A 220 16.77 -9.37 -6.43
N ARG A 221 16.25 -8.90 -7.56
CA ARG A 221 14.81 -8.98 -7.88
C ARG A 221 14.42 -10.41 -8.26
N ILE A 222 13.21 -10.82 -7.89
CA ILE A 222 12.65 -12.13 -8.26
C ILE A 222 11.67 -11.95 -9.42
N PRO A 223 11.99 -12.44 -10.65
CA PRO A 223 11.07 -12.39 -11.78
C PRO A 223 9.75 -13.10 -11.48
N LEU A 224 8.64 -12.55 -11.98
CA LEU A 224 7.30 -13.07 -11.73
C LEU A 224 6.62 -13.62 -12.99
N SER A 225 7.34 -13.67 -14.12
CA SER A 225 6.79 -14.15 -15.40
C SER A 225 6.21 -15.57 -15.29
N GLU A 226 6.93 -16.51 -14.68
CA GLU A 226 6.47 -17.90 -14.54
C GLU A 226 5.25 -18.01 -13.62
N ALA A 227 5.25 -17.26 -12.51
CA ALA A 227 4.08 -17.13 -11.64
C ALA A 227 2.84 -16.66 -12.41
N PHE A 228 2.98 -15.59 -13.20
CA PHE A 228 1.87 -15.05 -13.98
C PHE A 228 1.43 -16.01 -15.08
N LYS A 229 2.35 -16.67 -15.79
CA LYS A 229 1.99 -17.72 -16.77
C LYS A 229 1.15 -18.80 -16.12
N ALA A 230 1.62 -19.38 -15.02
CA ALA A 230 0.90 -20.43 -14.30
C ALA A 230 -0.49 -19.96 -13.86
N MET A 231 -0.62 -18.74 -13.34
CA MET A 231 -1.91 -18.14 -12.98
C MET A 231 -2.84 -17.94 -14.17
N THR A 232 -2.34 -17.62 -15.37
CA THR A 232 -3.21 -17.50 -16.56
C THR A 232 -3.79 -18.82 -17.04
N LEU A 233 -3.20 -19.94 -16.63
CA LEU A 233 -3.65 -21.28 -16.98
C LEU A 233 -4.56 -21.89 -15.90
N LYS A 234 -4.34 -21.52 -14.64
CA LYS A 234 -5.19 -21.94 -13.52
C LYS A 234 -6.45 -21.08 -13.48
N GLN A 235 -7.62 -21.72 -13.44
CA GLN A 235 -8.92 -21.03 -13.41
C GLN A 235 -9.33 -20.64 -11.98
N ASP A 236 -8.37 -20.39 -11.09
CA ASP A 236 -8.58 -20.04 -9.69
C ASP A 236 -8.57 -18.52 -9.44
N THR A 237 -8.17 -17.74 -10.43
CA THR A 237 -8.14 -16.27 -10.39
C THR A 237 -8.70 -15.74 -11.69
N VAL A 238 -9.57 -14.74 -11.62
CA VAL A 238 -10.14 -14.14 -12.84
C VAL A 238 -9.04 -13.36 -13.57
N VAL A 239 -8.64 -13.82 -14.75
CA VAL A 239 -7.63 -13.16 -15.58
C VAL A 239 -8.32 -12.31 -16.64
N GLN A 240 -8.21 -10.98 -16.51
CA GLN A 240 -8.82 -10.03 -17.44
C GLN A 240 -7.95 -9.86 -18.70
N SER A 241 -6.63 -9.84 -18.55
CA SER A 241 -5.70 -9.75 -19.68
C SER A 241 -4.39 -10.46 -19.39
N THR A 242 -3.70 -10.90 -20.43
CA THR A 242 -2.31 -11.33 -20.36
C THR A 242 -1.55 -10.87 -21.59
N ARG A 243 -0.28 -10.53 -21.37
CA ARG A 243 0.67 -10.13 -22.40
C ARG A 243 1.89 -11.03 -22.30
N MET A 244 2.12 -11.86 -23.31
CA MET A 244 3.29 -12.73 -23.38
C MET A 244 4.32 -12.09 -24.32
N MET A 245 5.57 -12.01 -23.87
CA MET A 245 6.63 -11.25 -24.55
C MET A 245 7.82 -12.14 -24.88
N THR A 246 8.38 -11.93 -26.07
CA THR A 246 9.59 -12.59 -26.56
C THR A 246 10.45 -11.57 -27.30
N ASP A 247 11.66 -11.97 -27.71
CA ASP A 247 12.56 -11.08 -28.45
C ASP A 247 11.92 -10.67 -29.78
N GLY A 248 11.63 -9.37 -29.92
CA GLY A 248 11.05 -8.80 -31.14
C GLY A 248 9.53 -8.92 -31.28
N GLY A 249 8.80 -9.38 -30.26
CA GLY A 249 7.33 -9.51 -30.36
C GLY A 249 6.58 -9.73 -29.05
N HIS A 250 5.26 -9.59 -29.11
CA HIS A 250 4.36 -9.93 -28.01
C HIS A 250 3.01 -10.41 -28.52
N VAL A 251 2.28 -11.11 -27.66
CA VAL A 251 0.90 -11.53 -27.88
C VAL A 251 0.05 -11.04 -26.71
N ASP A 252 -1.00 -10.29 -27.01
CA ASP A 252 -1.99 -9.81 -26.04
C ASP A 252 -3.28 -10.62 -26.17
N VAL A 253 -3.79 -11.11 -25.04
CA VAL A 253 -5.14 -11.69 -24.94
C VAL A 253 -5.90 -10.90 -23.88
N VAL A 254 -7.02 -10.29 -24.27
CA VAL A 254 -7.76 -9.34 -23.42
C VAL A 254 -9.25 -9.65 -23.47
N ALA A 255 -9.86 -9.84 -22.30
CA ALA A 255 -11.31 -9.87 -22.15
C ALA A 255 -11.85 -8.47 -21.89
N THR A 256 -12.81 -8.04 -22.70
CA THR A 256 -13.47 -6.72 -22.60
C THR A 256 -14.80 -6.77 -21.84
N LEU A 257 -15.08 -7.90 -21.18
CA LEU A 257 -16.29 -8.07 -20.37
C LEU A 257 -16.28 -7.11 -19.18
N SER A 258 -17.46 -6.64 -18.78
CA SER A 258 -17.64 -5.86 -17.55
C SER A 258 -17.43 -6.72 -16.29
N GLU A 259 -17.77 -8.01 -16.37
CA GLU A 259 -17.58 -9.02 -15.33
C GLU A 259 -17.03 -10.30 -15.97
N GLY A 260 -16.11 -10.98 -15.27
CA GLY A 260 -15.40 -12.15 -15.79
C GLY A 260 -14.06 -11.82 -16.46
N GLY A 261 -13.51 -12.78 -17.20
CA GLY A 261 -12.19 -12.72 -17.80
C GLY A 261 -12.02 -13.62 -19.02
N ILE A 262 -10.76 -13.92 -19.37
CA ILE A 262 -10.38 -14.71 -20.55
C ILE A 262 -11.07 -16.09 -20.55
N ALA A 263 -11.23 -16.71 -19.38
CA ALA A 263 -11.85 -18.04 -19.26
C ALA A 263 -13.33 -18.07 -19.70
N ASP A 264 -14.04 -16.95 -19.54
CA ASP A 264 -15.48 -16.83 -19.82
C ASP A 264 -15.77 -16.65 -21.32
N VAL A 265 -14.77 -16.27 -22.13
CA VAL A 265 -14.91 -16.14 -23.58
C VAL A 265 -14.24 -17.32 -24.27
N GLN A 266 -15.02 -18.23 -24.86
CA GLN A 266 -14.51 -19.47 -25.46
C GLN A 266 -13.36 -19.22 -26.45
N ALA A 267 -13.53 -18.28 -27.38
CA ALA A 267 -12.51 -17.97 -28.37
C ALA A 267 -11.19 -17.48 -27.75
N LEU A 268 -11.25 -16.68 -26.68
CA LEU A 268 -10.05 -16.20 -25.98
C LEU A 268 -9.37 -17.33 -25.20
N ARG A 269 -10.15 -18.22 -24.58
CA ARG A 269 -9.64 -19.41 -23.89
C ARG A 269 -8.91 -20.35 -24.86
N GLU A 270 -9.47 -20.57 -26.05
CA GLU A 270 -8.85 -21.38 -27.10
C GLU A 270 -7.57 -20.69 -27.63
N ALA A 271 -7.63 -19.39 -27.92
CA ALA A 271 -6.46 -18.61 -28.35
C ALA A 271 -5.33 -18.69 -27.30
N ARG A 272 -5.64 -18.51 -26.01
CA ARG A 272 -4.66 -18.60 -24.93
C ARG A 272 -4.03 -19.98 -24.82
N ARG A 273 -4.81 -21.06 -24.95
CA ARG A 273 -4.31 -22.46 -24.91
C ARG A 273 -3.46 -22.81 -26.14
N GLY A 274 -3.67 -22.13 -27.26
CA GLY A 274 -2.88 -22.34 -28.48
C GLY A 274 -1.47 -21.72 -28.42
N VAL A 275 -1.18 -20.88 -27.43
CA VAL A 275 0.14 -20.28 -27.24
C VAL A 275 1.05 -21.20 -26.42
N ASP A 276 2.26 -21.45 -26.92
CA ASP A 276 3.32 -22.16 -26.18
C ASP A 276 4.07 -21.20 -25.25
N ASP A 277 3.73 -21.23 -23.95
CA ASP A 277 4.31 -20.39 -22.91
C ASP A 277 5.83 -20.48 -22.79
N LYS A 278 6.43 -21.59 -23.22
CA LYS A 278 7.89 -21.79 -23.19
C LYS A 278 8.62 -20.94 -24.22
N SER A 279 7.91 -20.49 -25.26
CA SER A 279 8.46 -19.64 -26.32
C SER A 279 8.52 -18.15 -25.95
N PHE A 280 8.02 -17.77 -24.76
CA PHE A 280 7.98 -16.39 -24.27
C PHE A 280 8.81 -16.23 -23.01
N ALA A 281 9.72 -15.26 -22.98
CA ALA A 281 10.56 -14.97 -21.82
C ALA A 281 9.83 -14.16 -20.74
N GLY A 282 8.86 -13.32 -21.15
CA GLY A 282 8.13 -12.41 -20.26
C GLY A 282 6.64 -12.69 -20.26
N THR A 283 5.98 -12.46 -19.12
CA THR A 283 4.51 -12.47 -19.05
C THR A 283 4.02 -11.45 -18.04
N ASP A 284 3.09 -10.61 -18.50
CA ASP A 284 2.34 -9.67 -17.69
C ASP A 284 0.87 -10.08 -17.65
N GLY A 285 0.12 -9.54 -16.70
CA GLY A 285 -1.32 -9.82 -16.62
C GLY A 285 -2.10 -8.86 -15.74
N MET A 286 -3.42 -8.86 -15.96
CA MET A 286 -4.39 -8.20 -15.10
C MET A 286 -5.26 -9.28 -14.45
N PHE A 287 -5.22 -9.34 -13.12
CA PHE A 287 -5.84 -10.36 -12.30
C PHE A 287 -6.83 -9.71 -11.34
N ASN A 288 -8.02 -10.29 -11.21
CA ASN A 288 -9.00 -9.91 -10.22
C ASN A 288 -9.11 -11.04 -9.20
N PHE A 289 -8.65 -10.75 -7.98
CA PHE A 289 -8.75 -11.67 -6.85
C PHE A 289 -10.07 -11.43 -6.14
N MET A 290 -10.88 -12.47 -6.01
CA MET A 290 -12.24 -12.40 -5.47
C MET A 290 -12.30 -13.20 -4.15
N PRO A 291 -12.99 -12.73 -3.09
CA PRO A 291 -13.06 -13.42 -1.79
C PRO A 291 -13.68 -14.82 -1.83
N ASP A 292 -14.55 -15.09 -2.80
CA ASP A 292 -15.15 -16.40 -3.04
C ASP A 292 -14.14 -17.43 -3.58
N GLN A 293 -13.15 -16.98 -4.36
CA GLN A 293 -12.06 -17.79 -4.89
C GLN A 293 -10.87 -17.88 -3.92
N HIS A 294 -10.62 -16.83 -3.14
CA HIS A 294 -9.48 -16.72 -2.23
C HIS A 294 -9.96 -16.41 -0.80
N PRO A 295 -10.35 -17.44 -0.02
CA PRO A 295 -10.79 -17.26 1.36
C PRO A 295 -9.71 -16.60 2.21
N GLY A 296 -10.01 -15.43 2.76
CA GLY A 296 -9.05 -14.61 3.51
C GLY A 296 -8.93 -13.19 2.98
N LEU A 297 -9.34 -12.95 1.73
CA LEU A 297 -9.52 -11.58 1.23
C LEU A 297 -10.76 -10.95 1.86
N SER A 298 -10.62 -9.70 2.28
CA SER A 298 -11.72 -8.89 2.79
C SER A 298 -12.58 -8.27 1.69
N ARG A 299 -12.07 -8.24 0.44
CA ARG A 299 -12.65 -7.54 -0.71
C ARG A 299 -12.06 -8.04 -2.02
N ASN A 300 -12.66 -7.62 -3.14
CA ASN A 300 -12.08 -7.83 -4.47
C ASN A 300 -10.80 -6.99 -4.61
N VAL A 301 -9.71 -7.61 -5.08
CA VAL A 301 -8.42 -6.94 -5.30
C VAL A 301 -8.03 -7.02 -6.76
N LYS A 302 -8.00 -5.87 -7.44
CA LYS A 302 -7.51 -5.76 -8.81
C LYS A 302 -6.00 -5.56 -8.81
N VAL A 303 -5.31 -6.43 -9.53
CA VAL A 303 -3.85 -6.55 -9.54
C VAL A 303 -3.35 -6.57 -10.97
N GLN A 304 -2.31 -5.79 -11.25
CA GLN A 304 -1.55 -5.88 -12.50
C GLN A 304 -0.15 -6.39 -12.22
N GLY A 305 0.21 -7.51 -12.83
CA GLY A 305 1.53 -8.12 -12.76
C GLY A 305 2.40 -7.72 -13.94
N TYR A 306 3.65 -7.36 -13.66
CA TYR A 306 4.70 -7.09 -14.65
C TYR A 306 5.86 -8.07 -14.40
N GLY A 307 5.89 -9.16 -15.17
CA GLY A 307 6.70 -10.34 -14.88
C GLY A 307 8.19 -10.05 -14.90
N LEU A 308 8.67 -9.41 -15.97
CA LEU A 308 10.09 -9.07 -16.15
C LEU A 308 10.56 -7.97 -15.19
N GLU A 309 9.67 -7.06 -14.82
CA GLU A 309 9.99 -5.98 -13.87
C GLU A 309 9.99 -6.44 -12.41
N SER A 310 9.53 -7.68 -12.13
CA SER A 310 9.30 -8.20 -10.78
C SER A 310 8.35 -7.32 -9.97
N ARG A 311 7.33 -6.76 -10.65
CA ARG A 311 6.47 -5.71 -10.10
C ARG A 311 5.01 -6.13 -10.11
N VAL A 312 4.32 -5.82 -9.03
CA VAL A 312 2.88 -6.00 -8.86
C VAL A 312 2.26 -4.64 -8.54
N ARG A 313 1.23 -4.22 -9.27
CA ARG A 313 0.45 -3.01 -8.97
C ARG A 313 -0.91 -3.41 -8.42
N ILE A 314 -1.21 -3.00 -7.19
CA ILE A 314 -2.54 -3.12 -6.61
C ILE A 314 -3.29 -1.82 -6.85
N TRP A 315 -4.45 -1.89 -7.49
CA TRP A 315 -5.22 -0.71 -7.91
C TRP A 315 -6.22 -0.20 -6.86
N VAL A 316 -6.59 -1.05 -5.91
CA VAL A 316 -7.63 -0.76 -4.93
C VAL A 316 -7.03 -0.40 -3.57
N GLN A 317 -7.80 0.34 -2.78
CA GLN A 317 -7.50 0.44 -1.35
C GLN A 317 -7.85 -0.88 -0.65
N CYS A 318 -6.88 -1.46 0.05
CA CYS A 318 -7.02 -2.74 0.74
C CYS A 318 -6.19 -2.76 2.03
N LYS A 319 -6.33 -3.85 2.80
CA LYS A 319 -5.60 -4.05 4.05
C LYS A 319 -4.28 -4.77 3.84
N ARG A 320 -3.42 -4.70 4.84
CA ARG A 320 -2.18 -5.49 4.96
C ARG A 320 -2.37 -6.96 4.61
N GLU A 321 -3.38 -7.59 5.21
CA GLU A 321 -3.63 -9.02 4.98
C GLU A 321 -4.08 -9.31 3.55
N ASP A 322 -4.88 -8.44 2.93
CA ASP A 322 -5.27 -8.62 1.52
C ASP A 322 -4.04 -8.65 0.60
N VAL A 323 -3.07 -7.76 0.87
CA VAL A 323 -1.80 -7.71 0.13
C VAL A 323 -1.01 -8.99 0.31
N TYR A 324 -0.86 -9.48 1.54
CA TYR A 324 -0.11 -10.71 1.79
C TYR A 324 -0.80 -11.95 1.22
N GLN A 325 -2.13 -12.01 1.22
CA GLN A 325 -2.87 -13.08 0.55
C GLN A 325 -2.61 -13.08 -0.96
N VAL A 326 -2.70 -11.91 -1.61
CA VAL A 326 -2.37 -11.75 -3.04
C VAL A 326 -0.94 -12.21 -3.33
N LEU A 327 0.05 -11.75 -2.56
CA LEU A 327 1.45 -12.13 -2.76
C LEU A 327 1.68 -13.63 -2.50
N GLY A 328 1.00 -14.21 -1.51
CA GLY A 328 1.04 -15.64 -1.25
C GLY A 328 0.52 -16.48 -2.42
N VAL A 329 -0.59 -16.07 -3.03
CA VAL A 329 -1.14 -16.75 -4.22
C VAL A 329 -0.18 -16.61 -5.41
N ILE A 330 0.32 -15.41 -5.69
CA ILE A 330 1.30 -15.19 -6.77
C ILE A 330 2.53 -16.08 -6.54
N TRP A 331 3.07 -16.10 -5.32
CA TRP A 331 4.23 -16.90 -5.00
C TRP A 331 4.00 -18.41 -5.11
N SER A 332 2.82 -18.91 -4.73
CA SER A 332 2.49 -20.33 -4.87
C SER A 332 2.45 -20.84 -6.32
N ASN A 333 2.52 -19.90 -7.28
CA ASN A 333 2.58 -20.16 -8.71
C ASN A 333 3.97 -19.95 -9.32
N ALA A 334 4.94 -19.41 -8.55
CA ALA A 334 6.27 -19.03 -9.01
C ALA A 334 7.20 -20.22 -9.30
#